data_AF-A0A0F9NY81-F1
#
_entry.id   AF-A0A0F9NY81-F1
#
_cell.length_a   1.000
_cell.length_b   1.000
_cell.length_c   1.000
_cell.angle_alpha   90.00
_cell.angle_beta   90.00
_cell.angle_gamma   90.00
#
_symmetry.space_group_name_H-M   'P 1'
#
loop_
_entity.id
_entity.type
_entity.pdbx_description
1 polymer ?
#
loop_
_entity_poly.entity_id
_entity_poly.type
_entity_poly.pdbx_seq_one_letter_code
_entity_poly.pdbx_strand_id
1 'polypeptide(L)' 'MAEKDFRVRVDLTFDPADEGVARGLYNHAVNQMSKAVNIDGTRVPREVGKVTLSRCGHRIGESCEEIDREEVA' A
#
# COMPACT_ATOMS: atom_id res chain seq x y z
N MET A 1 -12.77 25.55 8.66
CA MET A 1 -13.29 24.18 8.51
C MET A 1 -12.09 23.27 8.65
N ALA A 2 -12.07 22.37 9.64
CA ALA A 2 -10.99 21.39 9.73
C ALA A 2 -11.10 20.44 8.54
N GLU A 3 -10.07 20.38 7.70
CA GLU A 3 -9.95 19.37 6.66
C GLU A 3 -10.11 17.99 7.33
N LYS A 4 -11.05 17.18 6.83
CA LYS A 4 -11.25 15.84 7.38
C LYS A 4 -10.16 14.95 6.81
N ASP A 5 -9.21 14.60 7.64
CA ASP A 5 -8.18 13.63 7.32
C ASP A 5 -8.77 12.22 7.21
N PHE A 6 -8.52 11.53 6.10
CA PHE A 6 -9.01 10.17 5.86
C PHE A 6 -7.86 9.18 5.68
N ARG A 7 -7.97 8.02 6.33
CA ARG A 7 -7.08 6.87 6.13
C ARG A 7 -7.82 5.86 5.26
N VAL A 8 -7.19 5.39 4.19
CA VAL A 8 -7.76 4.37 3.31
C VAL A 8 -6.88 3.14 3.33
N ARG A 9 -7.47 1.99 3.65
CA ARG A 9 -6.88 0.66 3.42
C ARG A 9 -7.62 0.04 2.25
N VAL A 10 -6.89 -0.34 1.21
CA VAL A 10 -7.43 -1.06 0.06
C VAL A 10 -6.57 -2.29 -0.17
N ASP A 11 -7.20 -3.46 -0.18
CA ASP A 11 -6.59 -4.71 -0.59
C ASP A 11 -7.11 -5.01 -2.00
N LEU A 12 -6.22 -4.93 -3.00
CA LEU A 12 -6.56 -5.17 -4.41
C LEU A 12 -5.97 -6.50 -4.86
N THR A 13 -6.80 -7.34 -5.47
CA THR A 13 -6.39 -8.63 -6.03
C THR A 13 -6.62 -8.62 -7.53
N PHE A 14 -5.59 -9.01 -8.27
CA PHE A 14 -5.60 -9.08 -9.72
C PHE A 14 -5.45 -10.53 -10.16
N ASP A 15 -6.01 -10.85 -11.33
CA ASP A 15 -5.73 -12.13 -11.98
C ASP A 15 -4.22 -12.22 -12.32
N PRO A 16 -3.59 -13.40 -12.25
CA PRO A 16 -2.18 -13.56 -12.62
C PRO A 16 -1.85 -13.05 -14.03
N ALA A 17 -2.79 -13.09 -14.98
CA ALA A 17 -2.61 -12.54 -16.32
C ALA A 17 -2.38 -11.01 -16.31
N ASP A 18 -2.83 -10.33 -15.25
CA ASP A 18 -2.76 -8.88 -15.07
C ASP A 18 -1.61 -8.44 -14.13
N GLU A 19 -0.59 -9.28 -13.91
CA GLU A 19 0.56 -8.96 -13.03
C GLU A 19 1.21 -7.60 -13.37
N GLY A 20 1.27 -7.26 -14.67
CA GLY A 20 1.80 -5.97 -15.12
C GLY A 20 1.02 -4.76 -14.58
N VAL A 21 -0.30 -4.89 -14.44
CA VAL A 21 -1.17 -3.84 -13.86
C VAL A 21 -0.90 -3.71 -12.37
N ALA A 22 -0.81 -4.83 -11.65
CA ALA A 22 -0.49 -4.84 -10.22
C ALA A 22 0.86 -4.17 -9.93
N ARG A 23 1.90 -4.51 -10.71
CA ARG A 23 3.23 -3.87 -10.60
C ARG A 23 3.19 -2.38 -10.97
N GLY A 24 2.43 -2.01 -11.98
CA GLY A 24 2.25 -0.61 -12.38
C GLY A 24 1.62 0.22 -11.27
N LEU A 25 0.55 -0.30 -10.64
CA LEU A 25 -0.11 0.35 -9.52
C LEU A 25 0.79 0.42 -8.28
N TYR A 26 1.52 -0.64 -7.97
CA TYR A 26 2.52 -0.67 -6.90
C TYR A 26 3.56 0.43 -7.10
N ASN A 27 4.21 0.47 -8.26
CA ASN A 27 5.22 1.47 -8.59
C ASN A 27 4.64 2.89 -8.56
N HIS A 28 3.42 3.08 -9.05
CA HIS A 28 2.75 4.38 -9.00
C HIS A 28 2.53 4.81 -7.55
N ALA A 29 1.99 3.92 -6.72
CA ALA A 29 1.78 4.17 -5.30
C ALA A 29 3.10 4.55 -4.63
N VAL A 30 4.15 3.75 -4.81
CA VAL A 30 5.49 4.00 -4.24
C VAL A 30 6.04 5.37 -4.66
N ASN A 31 5.91 5.74 -5.94
CA ASN A 31 6.36 7.05 -6.41
C ASN A 31 5.54 8.24 -5.86
N GLN A 32 4.26 8.04 -5.53
CA GLN A 32 3.46 9.08 -4.87
C GLN A 32 3.68 9.10 -3.35
N MET A 33 4.29 8.07 -2.75
CA MET A 33 4.51 8.00 -1.29
C MET A 33 5.41 9.10 -0.76
N SER A 34 6.37 9.60 -1.54
CA SER A 34 7.20 10.75 -1.13
C SER A 34 6.41 12.04 -0.93
N LYS A 35 5.15 12.07 -1.37
CA LYS A 35 4.20 13.18 -1.18
C LYS A 35 3.19 12.92 -0.06
N ALA A 36 3.22 11.74 0.55
CA ALA A 36 2.38 11.44 1.71
C ALA A 36 2.85 12.31 2.88
N VAL A 37 1.94 13.09 3.46
CA VAL A 37 2.23 13.92 4.63
C VAL A 37 1.86 13.16 5.89
N ASN A 38 2.70 13.24 6.92
CA ASN A 38 2.35 12.73 8.24
C ASN A 38 1.31 13.66 8.87
N ILE A 39 0.10 13.14 9.06
CA ILE A 39 -1.07 13.91 9.49
C ILE A 39 -1.18 13.97 11.03
N ASP A 40 -0.41 13.18 11.77
CA ASP A 40 -0.45 13.22 13.23
C ASP A 40 0.42 14.38 13.74
N GLY A 41 -0.23 15.49 14.16
CA GLY A 41 0.41 16.62 14.84
C GLY A 41 1.02 16.29 16.22
N THR A 42 1.05 15.01 16.61
CA THR A 42 1.83 14.54 17.76
C THR A 42 3.23 14.16 17.30
N ARG A 43 4.24 14.70 17.99
CA ARG A 43 5.70 14.52 17.79
C ARG A 43 6.24 13.07 17.80
N VAL A 44 5.37 12.07 17.76
CA VAL A 44 5.72 10.66 17.65
C VAL A 44 5.45 10.24 16.21
N PRO A 45 6.47 9.86 15.42
CA PRO A 45 6.24 9.33 14.07
C PRO A 45 5.43 8.03 14.21
N ARG A 46 4.13 8.10 13.98
CA ARG A 46 3.30 6.90 13.80
C ARG A 46 3.46 6.45 12.37
N GLU A 47 3.66 5.15 12.18
CA GLU A 47 3.88 4.43 10.91
C GLU A 47 3.27 5.17 9.73
N VAL A 48 4.13 5.73 8.90
CA VAL A 48 3.72 6.42 7.69
C VAL A 48 3.53 5.33 6.65
N GLY A 49 2.47 5.47 5.85
CA GLY A 49 1.75 4.34 5.27
C GLY A 49 2.62 3.24 4.63
N LYS A 50 2.19 1.99 4.73
CA LYS A 50 2.86 0.85 4.09
C LYS A 50 2.15 0.47 2.81
N VAL A 51 2.92 0.04 1.81
CA VAL A 51 2.39 -0.66 0.64
C VAL A 51 3.20 -1.90 0.38
N THR A 52 2.46 -2.95 0.07
CA THR A 52 2.98 -4.30 -0.08
C THR A 52 2.51 -4.84 -1.41
N LEU A 53 3.42 -5.48 -2.15
CA LEU A 53 3.10 -6.33 -3.29
C LEU A 53 3.24 -7.78 -2.84
N SER A 54 2.19 -8.57 -3.03
CA SER A 54 2.20 -9.99 -2.68
C SER A 54 1.63 -10.83 -3.80
N ARG A 55 2.15 -12.05 -3.95
CA ARG A 55 1.59 -13.07 -4.82
C ARG A 55 0.88 -14.11 -3.95
N CYS A 56 -0.43 -14.19 -4.10
CA CYS A 56 -1.26 -15.13 -3.34
C CYS A 56 -1.62 -16.34 -4.19
N GLY A 57 -1.73 -17.50 -3.54
CA GLY A 57 -2.33 -18.69 -4.14
C GLY A 57 -3.76 -18.40 -4.63
N HIS A 58 -4.21 -19.16 -5.62
CA HIS A 58 -5.45 -18.93 -6.36
C HIS A 58 -6.72 -19.08 -5.48
N ARG A 59 -6.60 -19.63 -4.26
CA ARG A 59 -7.71 -19.77 -3.30
C ARG A 59 -7.55 -18.83 -2.11
N ILE A 60 -8.66 -18.22 -1.71
CA ILE A 60 -8.79 -17.45 -0.46
C ILE A 60 -8.39 -18.37 0.71
N GLY A 61 -7.28 -18.04 1.38
CA GLY A 61 -6.73 -18.82 2.51
C GLY A 61 -5.42 -19.57 2.21
N GLU A 62 -4.91 -19.55 0.98
CA GLU A 62 -3.54 -19.99 0.67
C GLU A 62 -2.51 -18.92 1.07
N SER A 63 -1.28 -19.35 1.35
CA SER A 63 -0.19 -18.45 1.75
C SER A 63 0.09 -17.41 0.67
N CYS A 64 0.07 -16.13 1.04
CA CYS A 64 0.61 -15.06 0.21
C CYS A 64 2.11 -14.96 0.44
N GLU A 65 2.88 -14.94 -0.65
CA GLU A 65 4.29 -14.60 -0.64
C GLU A 65 4.41 -13.08 -0.78
N GLU A 66 5.04 -12.41 0.18
CA GLU A 66 5.40 -10.99 0.05
C GLU A 66 6.54 -10.89 -0.97
N ILE A 67 6.27 -10.21 -2.09
CA ILE A 67 7.27 -9.96 -3.13
C ILE A 67 8.09 -8.72 -2.76
N ASP A 68 7.41 -7.67 -2.30
CA ASP A 68 8.03 -6.39 -2.01
C ASP A 68 7.20 -5.61 -0.98
N ARG A 69 7.86 -4.80 -0.15
CA ARG A 69 7.22 -3.95 0.85
C ARG A 69 8.02 -2.69 1.06
N GLU A 70 7.33 -1.55 0.96
CA GLU A 70 7.89 -0.24 1.27
C GLU A 70 7.17 0.33 2.51
N GLU A 71 7.97 0.74 3.50
CA GLU A 71 7.54 1.45 4.70
C GLU A 71 7.87 2.94 4.56
N VAL A 72 6.97 3.81 4.99
CA VAL A 72 7.15 5.25 4.86
C VAL A 72 7.31 5.87 6.26
N ALA A 73 8.00 7.01 6.34
CA ALA A 73 8.16 7.84 7.55
C ALA A 73 7.66 9.30 7.34
#